data_AF-A0A1Q2MJ01-F1
#
_entry.id   AF-A0A1Q2MJ01-F1
#
_cell.length_a   1.000
_cell.length_b   1.000
_cell.length_c   1.000
_cell.angle_alpha   90.00
_cell.angle_beta   90.00
_cell.angle_gamma   90.00
#
_symmetry.space_group_name_H-M   'P 1'
#
loop_
_entity.id
_entity.type
_entity.pdbx_description
1 polymer ?
#
loop_
_entity_poly.entity_id
_entity_poly.type
_entity_poly.pdbx_seq_one_letter_code
_entity_poly.pdbx_strand_id
1 'polypeptide(L)'
;MPKQIDANLFSENEDKTIFQNAPLAVRMRPEVIEDFAGQQHFIGPGRLLRRMLDARRLASLIFYGPPGVGKTTLAMVISNTIEARFIYLNAPCSSVSKVREVIELARNRLLRGEGKTVLFLDEIHRFNRAQQDSLLNDVENGVITLIAATTENPFFSVNTPLISRSTVFQFEPLSVGDIVNLLKRAISDADKGLGNYNIEADDEALEFIAARCDGDARRALNALEVAVLSSCKSSMGQKVHLDKQLAADSIQKKAIRSDAAGDQHYNLASALQKSIRGSDPDAAVYWLARLIAGGEDLRFISRRIAVCAAEDIGNADPIASVLTNSCIQIAEFVGFPEAQIPLAQAVTYLASAPKSNSAVTAISEAVADINGGRTIEVPPHLRDGHYPGAKELGNAQDYKYPHSYPGGYVVQDYLGVELDKKYYRPKDIGREKVIRQHLEHLEELKKGGK
;
A
#
# COMPACT_ATOMS: atom_id res chain seq x y z
N MET A 1 -19.75 49.95 22.58
CA MET A 1 -19.79 48.63 23.24
C MET A 1 -21.08 47.93 22.86
N PRO A 2 -20.98 46.74 22.25
CA PRO A 2 -21.85 45.67 22.67
C PRO A 2 -21.09 44.34 22.86
N LYS A 3 -21.31 43.78 24.05
CA LYS A 3 -21.31 42.36 24.47
C LYS A 3 -20.29 41.42 23.81
N GLN A 4 -19.20 41.20 24.54
CA GLN A 4 -18.55 39.89 24.62
C GLN A 4 -19.64 38.83 24.82
N ILE A 5 -19.84 38.01 23.79
CA ILE A 5 -20.61 36.77 23.90
C ILE A 5 -19.67 35.76 24.57
N ASP A 6 -20.16 35.14 25.63
CA ASP A 6 -19.54 34.11 26.46
C ASP A 6 -19.07 32.87 25.66
N ALA A 7 -18.04 33.03 24.84
CA ALA A 7 -17.57 31.97 23.93
C ALA A 7 -16.74 30.86 24.61
N ASN A 8 -16.38 30.99 25.89
CA ASN A 8 -15.52 30.03 26.58
C ASN A 8 -16.28 28.94 27.38
N LEU A 9 -17.53 29.17 27.80
CA LEU A 9 -18.26 28.18 28.62
C LEU A 9 -19.14 27.22 27.80
N PHE A 10 -19.63 27.68 26.63
CA PHE A 10 -20.43 26.85 25.72
C PHE A 10 -19.56 25.93 24.85
N SER A 11 -18.39 26.40 24.40
CA SER A 11 -17.44 25.60 23.62
C SER A 11 -16.84 24.44 24.42
N GLU A 12 -16.48 24.63 25.69
CA GLU A 12 -15.97 23.56 26.55
C GLU A 12 -17.00 22.46 26.82
N ASN A 13 -18.29 22.80 26.94
CA ASN A 13 -19.36 21.83 27.11
C ASN A 13 -19.70 21.11 25.79
N GLU A 14 -19.64 21.80 24.65
CA GLU A 14 -19.78 21.19 23.32
C GLU A 14 -18.66 20.18 23.06
N ASP A 15 -17.40 20.55 23.29
CA ASP A 15 -16.25 19.66 23.09
C ASP A 15 -16.29 18.44 24.01
N LYS A 16 -16.68 18.62 25.29
CA LYS A 16 -16.90 17.50 26.23
C LYS A 16 -18.02 16.57 25.75
N THR A 17 -19.12 17.13 25.25
CA THR A 17 -20.25 16.34 24.75
C THR A 17 -19.87 15.56 23.48
N ILE A 18 -19.13 16.19 22.56
CA ILE A 18 -18.61 15.55 21.35
C ILE A 18 -17.65 14.43 21.71
N PHE A 19 -16.74 14.66 22.67
CA PHE A 19 -15.80 13.65 23.15
C PHE A 19 -16.50 12.45 23.80
N GLN A 20 -17.50 12.69 24.66
CA GLN A 20 -18.26 11.62 25.32
C GLN A 20 -19.04 10.73 24.34
N ASN A 21 -19.51 11.29 23.22
CA ASN A 21 -20.19 10.55 22.17
C ASN A 21 -19.24 9.99 21.08
N ALA A 22 -17.93 10.24 21.19
CA ALA A 22 -16.97 9.74 20.23
C ALA A 22 -16.76 8.22 20.41
N PRO A 23 -16.45 7.49 19.31
CA PRO A 23 -16.12 6.07 19.40
C PRO A 23 -14.99 5.80 20.39
N LEU A 24 -14.99 4.64 21.04
CA LEU A 24 -13.99 4.24 22.02
C LEU A 24 -12.56 4.33 21.45
N ALA A 25 -12.38 3.99 20.18
CA ALA A 25 -11.10 4.10 19.49
C ALA A 25 -10.55 5.55 19.38
N VAL A 26 -11.42 6.56 19.46
CA VAL A 26 -11.03 7.97 19.52
C VAL A 26 -10.75 8.39 20.96
N ARG A 27 -11.61 8.00 21.90
CA ARG A 27 -11.47 8.33 23.33
C ARG A 27 -10.21 7.72 23.95
N MET A 28 -9.88 6.48 23.60
CA MET A 28 -8.72 5.74 24.10
C MET A 28 -7.39 6.11 23.41
N ARG A 29 -7.32 7.21 22.67
CA ARG A 29 -6.05 7.66 22.10
C ARG A 29 -5.08 8.04 23.23
N PRO A 30 -3.87 7.45 23.29
CA PRO A 30 -2.86 7.84 24.25
C PRO A 30 -2.46 9.31 24.06
N GLU A 31 -2.11 9.96 25.18
CA GLU A 31 -1.59 11.33 25.19
C GLU A 31 -0.06 11.35 25.31
N VAL A 32 0.50 10.32 25.93
CA VAL A 32 1.95 10.13 26.15
C VAL A 32 2.44 8.87 25.46
N ILE A 33 3.75 8.81 25.18
CA ILE A 33 4.34 7.71 24.40
C ILE A 33 4.38 6.39 25.17
N GLU A 34 4.43 6.45 26.50
CA GLU A 34 4.39 5.30 27.42
C GLU A 34 3.07 4.51 27.30
N ASP A 35 1.99 5.21 26.97
CA ASP A 35 0.67 4.60 26.79
C ASP A 35 0.47 4.04 25.39
N PHE A 36 1.42 4.21 24.47
CA PHE A 36 1.27 3.72 23.12
C PHE A 36 1.45 2.19 23.05
N ALA A 37 0.44 1.48 22.52
CA ALA A 37 0.48 0.04 22.37
C ALA A 37 1.37 -0.40 21.19
N GLY A 38 2.30 -1.34 21.44
CA GLY A 38 3.20 -1.91 20.44
C GLY A 38 4.32 -0.97 19.96
N GLN A 39 4.86 -1.26 18.77
CA GLN A 39 5.91 -0.48 18.08
C GLN A 39 7.23 -0.28 18.87
N GLN A 40 7.50 -1.13 19.84
CA GLN A 40 8.64 -1.02 20.76
C GLN A 40 10.01 -1.03 20.05
N HIS A 41 10.07 -1.57 18.82
CA HIS A 41 11.28 -1.59 17.99
C HIS A 41 11.78 -0.19 17.60
N PHE A 42 10.90 0.82 17.55
CA PHE A 42 11.31 2.21 17.30
C PHE A 42 10.90 3.22 18.38
N ILE A 43 9.87 2.95 19.20
CA ILE A 43 9.45 3.84 20.31
C ILE A 43 10.03 3.48 21.68
N GLY A 44 10.59 2.27 21.82
CA GLY A 44 11.09 1.78 23.10
C GLY A 44 12.29 2.58 23.64
N PRO A 45 12.65 2.39 24.92
CA PRO A 45 13.81 3.06 25.53
C PRO A 45 15.08 2.90 24.69
N GLY A 46 15.76 4.01 24.41
CA GLY A 46 17.01 4.03 23.61
C GLY A 46 16.83 3.82 22.10
N ARG A 47 15.61 3.64 21.59
CA ARG A 47 15.34 3.51 20.15
C ARG A 47 15.34 4.86 19.43
N LEU A 48 15.39 4.82 18.10
CA LEU A 48 15.62 6.00 17.27
C LEU A 48 14.59 7.11 17.53
N LEU A 49 13.29 6.82 17.42
CA LEU A 49 12.26 7.84 17.63
C LEU A 49 12.27 8.36 19.07
N ARG A 50 12.44 7.46 20.05
CA ARG A 50 12.55 7.83 21.47
C ARG A 50 13.70 8.82 21.70
N ARG A 51 14.89 8.52 21.18
CA ARG A 51 16.07 9.40 21.28
C ARG A 51 15.85 10.75 20.59
N MET A 52 15.15 10.78 19.45
CA MET A 52 14.83 12.03 18.75
C MET A 52 13.87 12.91 19.57
N LEU A 53 12.87 12.29 20.21
CA LEU A 53 11.93 12.96 21.10
C LEU A 53 12.61 13.48 22.37
N ASP A 54 13.43 12.65 23.03
CA ASP A 54 14.17 13.02 24.23
C ASP A 54 15.13 14.21 23.94
N ALA A 55 15.73 14.24 22.75
CA ALA A 55 16.59 15.34 22.30
C ALA A 55 15.80 16.59 21.83
N ARG A 56 14.46 16.54 21.76
CA ARG A 56 13.57 17.57 21.18
C ARG A 56 14.01 18.03 19.79
N ARG A 57 14.58 17.11 18.99
CA ARG A 57 15.06 17.34 17.62
C ARG A 57 14.39 16.37 16.67
N LEU A 58 13.23 16.77 16.14
CA LEU A 58 12.52 16.01 15.12
C LEU A 58 12.76 16.62 13.74
N ALA A 59 13.28 15.79 12.84
CA ALA A 59 13.12 16.01 11.41
C ALA A 59 11.72 15.57 10.97
N SER A 60 11.36 15.84 9.72
CA SER A 60 10.14 15.31 9.14
C SER A 60 10.11 13.78 9.20
N LEU A 61 8.92 13.21 9.37
CA LEU A 61 8.70 11.78 9.56
C LEU A 61 7.78 11.24 8.47
N ILE A 62 8.03 10.00 8.05
CA ILE A 62 7.12 9.24 7.18
C ILE A 62 6.77 7.94 7.89
N PHE A 63 5.49 7.76 8.19
CA PHE A 63 4.92 6.56 8.80
C PHE A 63 4.30 5.70 7.72
N TYR A 64 4.75 4.45 7.59
CA TYR A 64 4.13 3.49 6.69
C TYR A 64 3.77 2.20 7.40
N GLY A 65 2.63 1.61 7.04
CA GLY A 65 2.18 0.36 7.61
C GLY A 65 0.67 0.17 7.52
N PRO A 66 0.13 -0.95 8.00
CA PRO A 66 -1.28 -1.30 7.86
C PRO A 66 -2.21 -0.29 8.56
N PRO A 67 -3.52 -0.27 8.24
CA PRO A 67 -4.48 0.55 8.97
C PRO A 67 -4.56 0.13 10.45
N GLY A 68 -4.98 1.05 11.32
CA GLY A 68 -5.30 0.71 12.72
C GLY A 68 -4.11 0.51 13.68
N VAL A 69 -2.87 0.57 13.20
CA VAL A 69 -1.64 0.45 14.03
C VAL A 69 -1.22 1.74 14.74
N GLY A 70 -2.02 2.80 14.66
CA GLY A 70 -1.80 4.03 15.44
C GLY A 70 -0.91 5.11 14.80
N LYS A 71 -0.74 5.15 13.47
CA LYS A 71 0.03 6.20 12.76
C LYS A 71 -0.40 7.63 13.14
N THR A 72 -1.69 7.94 13.00
CA THR A 72 -2.28 9.25 13.36
C THR A 72 -2.14 9.55 14.85
N THR A 73 -2.36 8.53 15.67
CA THR A 73 -2.25 8.63 17.13
C THR A 73 -0.83 8.96 17.56
N LEU A 74 0.18 8.29 16.98
CA LEU A 74 1.58 8.55 17.32
C LEU A 74 1.98 9.97 16.91
N ALA A 75 1.52 10.45 15.75
CA ALA A 75 1.78 11.83 15.33
C ALA A 75 1.24 12.86 16.33
N MET A 76 0.07 12.60 16.90
CA MET A 76 -0.55 13.44 17.93
C MET A 76 0.25 13.40 19.24
N VAL A 77 0.64 12.20 19.71
CA VAL A 77 1.50 12.04 20.89
C VAL A 77 2.84 12.77 20.72
N ILE A 78 3.45 12.67 19.54
CA ILE A 78 4.68 13.39 19.20
C ILE A 78 4.48 14.90 19.31
N SER A 79 3.39 15.44 18.75
CA SER A 79 3.11 16.87 18.80
C SER A 79 2.91 17.38 20.23
N ASN A 80 2.25 16.60 21.10
CA ASN A 80 2.11 16.92 22.52
C ASN A 80 3.46 16.93 23.23
N THR A 81 4.30 15.91 22.96
CA THR A 81 5.62 15.75 23.59
C THR A 81 6.56 16.92 23.29
N ILE A 82 6.48 17.48 22.07
CA ILE A 82 7.32 18.62 21.65
C ILE A 82 6.61 19.98 21.79
N GLU A 83 5.43 20.02 22.41
CA GLU A 83 4.64 21.22 22.63
C GLU A 83 4.34 21.99 21.32
N ALA A 84 4.09 21.27 20.22
CA ALA A 84 3.80 21.83 18.91
C ALA A 84 2.29 21.79 18.59
N ARG A 85 1.81 22.78 17.83
CA ARG A 85 0.43 22.77 17.34
C ARG A 85 0.25 21.63 16.33
N PHE A 86 -0.67 20.71 16.61
CA PHE A 86 -1.04 19.65 15.68
C PHE A 86 -2.07 20.14 14.66
N ILE A 87 -1.81 19.93 13.37
CA ILE A 87 -2.77 20.16 12.30
C ILE A 87 -2.89 18.88 11.48
N TYR A 88 -4.11 18.34 11.42
CA TYR A 88 -4.44 17.14 10.65
C TYR A 88 -5.02 17.53 9.28
N LEU A 89 -4.46 16.96 8.22
CA LEU A 89 -5.06 16.99 6.88
C LEU A 89 -5.10 15.57 6.31
N ASN A 90 -6.21 15.24 5.66
CA ASN A 90 -6.35 13.99 4.91
C ASN A 90 -6.17 14.28 3.42
N ALA A 91 -5.19 13.65 2.77
CA ALA A 91 -4.78 13.98 1.41
C ALA A 91 -5.92 13.97 0.36
N PRO A 92 -6.82 12.97 0.28
CA PRO A 92 -7.90 12.94 -0.71
C PRO A 92 -8.89 14.11 -0.59
N CYS A 93 -9.06 14.65 0.63
CA CYS A 93 -10.00 15.72 0.91
C CYS A 93 -9.35 17.10 0.91
N SER A 94 -8.03 17.19 0.75
CA SER A 94 -7.28 18.43 0.93
C SER A 94 -6.85 19.01 -0.42
N SER A 95 -7.40 20.17 -0.77
CA SER A 95 -6.91 20.95 -1.91
C SER A 95 -5.52 21.53 -1.62
N VAL A 96 -4.76 21.83 -2.67
CA VAL A 96 -3.46 22.52 -2.55
C VAL A 96 -3.60 23.88 -1.86
N SER A 97 -4.73 24.57 -2.07
CA SER A 97 -5.03 25.82 -1.38
C SER A 97 -5.12 25.65 0.13
N LYS A 98 -5.74 24.57 0.62
CA LYS A 98 -5.87 24.30 2.06
C LYS A 98 -4.52 24.02 2.70
N VAL A 99 -3.66 23.27 2.01
CA VAL A 99 -2.28 23.01 2.46
C VAL A 99 -1.51 24.32 2.58
N ARG A 100 -1.60 25.22 1.59
CA ARG A 100 -0.94 26.53 1.63
C ARG A 100 -1.46 27.41 2.77
N GLU A 101 -2.76 27.43 3.00
CA GLU A 101 -3.37 28.17 4.13
C GLU A 101 -2.80 27.70 5.47
N VAL A 102 -2.69 26.39 5.65
CA VAL A 102 -2.10 25.78 6.86
C VAL A 102 -0.63 26.15 7.02
N ILE A 103 0.14 26.17 5.93
CA ILE A 103 1.55 26.57 5.94
C ILE A 103 1.69 28.05 6.31
N GLU A 104 0.86 28.94 5.76
CA GLU A 104 0.89 30.36 6.13
C GLU A 104 0.52 30.59 7.61
N LEU A 105 -0.45 29.83 8.13
CA LEU A 105 -0.78 29.86 9.56
C LEU A 105 0.41 29.39 10.41
N ALA A 106 1.08 28.31 10.01
CA ALA A 106 2.28 27.80 10.68
C ALA A 106 3.44 28.82 10.65
N ARG A 107 3.65 29.48 9.51
CA ARG A 107 4.68 30.52 9.35
C ARG A 107 4.41 31.71 10.26
N ASN A 108 3.18 32.20 10.29
CA ASN A 108 2.80 33.30 11.17
C ASN A 108 3.00 32.95 12.66
N ARG A 109 2.64 31.73 13.05
CA ARG A 109 2.85 31.21 14.42
C ARG A 109 4.32 31.20 14.80
N LEU A 110 5.17 30.71 13.90
CA LEU A 110 6.62 30.66 14.09
C LEU A 110 7.22 32.08 14.23
N LEU A 111 6.84 33.01 13.34
CA LEU A 111 7.33 34.39 13.35
C LEU A 111 6.91 35.18 14.61
N ARG A 112 5.75 34.85 15.18
CA ARG A 112 5.25 35.44 16.43
C ARG A 112 5.85 34.82 17.69
N GLY A 113 6.65 33.76 17.57
CA GLY A 113 7.21 33.05 18.71
C GLY A 113 6.20 32.17 19.45
N GLU A 114 5.06 31.85 18.84
CA GLU A 114 3.99 31.04 19.45
C GLU A 114 4.27 29.52 19.39
N GLY A 115 5.45 29.12 18.92
CA GLY A 115 5.90 27.72 18.86
C GLY A 115 5.77 27.07 17.48
N LYS A 116 6.20 25.82 17.40
CA LYS A 116 6.25 25.04 16.14
C LYS A 116 4.88 24.45 15.78
N THR A 117 4.74 24.05 14.52
CA THR A 117 3.55 23.36 14.00
C THR A 117 3.94 22.01 13.44
N VAL A 118 3.22 20.96 13.84
CA VAL A 118 3.28 19.62 13.25
C VAL A 118 2.14 19.50 12.25
N LEU A 119 2.49 19.34 10.97
CA LEU A 119 1.53 19.05 9.91
C LEU A 119 1.47 17.54 9.71
N PHE A 120 0.35 16.93 10.08
CA PHE A 120 0.08 15.55 9.78
C PHE A 120 -0.68 15.42 8.46
N LEU A 121 -0.09 14.69 7.50
CA LEU A 121 -0.72 14.38 6.21
C LEU A 121 -1.03 12.88 6.15
N ASP A 122 -2.31 12.52 6.26
CA ASP A 122 -2.74 11.13 6.07
C ASP A 122 -2.85 10.77 4.59
N GLU A 123 -2.60 9.51 4.26
CA GLU A 123 -2.70 8.95 2.90
C GLU A 123 -1.89 9.75 1.85
N ILE A 124 -0.64 10.13 2.17
CA ILE A 124 0.20 11.00 1.30
C ILE A 124 0.39 10.45 -0.13
N HIS A 125 0.28 9.13 -0.31
CA HIS A 125 0.32 8.48 -1.63
C HIS A 125 -0.78 8.94 -2.60
N ARG A 126 -1.82 9.62 -2.07
CA ARG A 126 -2.91 10.20 -2.86
C ARG A 126 -2.59 11.59 -3.41
N PHE A 127 -1.53 12.24 -2.91
CA PHE A 127 -1.02 13.47 -3.52
C PHE A 127 -0.18 13.15 -4.75
N ASN A 128 -0.39 13.92 -5.82
CA ASN A 128 0.48 13.87 -6.99
C ASN A 128 1.87 14.47 -6.67
N ARG A 129 2.85 14.26 -7.57
CA ARG A 129 4.23 14.72 -7.36
C ARG A 129 4.34 16.23 -7.14
N ALA A 130 3.63 17.05 -7.92
CA ALA A 130 3.67 18.50 -7.79
C ALA A 130 3.12 18.99 -6.44
N GLN A 131 2.10 18.32 -5.90
CA GLN A 131 1.56 18.61 -4.57
C GLN A 131 2.57 18.27 -3.48
N GLN A 132 3.28 17.15 -3.60
CA GLN A 132 4.34 16.78 -2.68
C GLN A 132 5.54 17.74 -2.75
N ASP A 133 5.96 18.13 -3.96
CA ASP A 133 7.05 19.09 -4.16
C ASP A 133 6.74 20.46 -3.55
N SER A 134 5.46 20.86 -3.54
CA SER A 134 5.05 22.14 -2.95
C SER A 134 5.28 22.27 -1.44
N LEU A 135 5.52 21.15 -0.74
CA LEU A 135 5.80 21.11 0.69
C LEU A 135 7.29 21.28 1.02
N LEU A 136 8.19 21.10 0.04
CA LEU A 136 9.63 20.95 0.29
C LEU A 136 10.25 22.17 0.95
N ASN A 137 9.98 23.36 0.42
CA ASN A 137 10.55 24.61 0.92
C ASN A 137 10.18 24.85 2.39
N ASP A 138 8.93 24.57 2.78
CA ASP A 138 8.45 24.83 4.14
C ASP A 138 8.95 23.76 5.14
N VAL A 139 9.20 22.55 4.66
CA VAL A 139 9.88 21.49 5.43
C VAL A 139 11.36 21.83 5.66
N GLU A 140 12.08 22.21 4.60
CA GLU A 140 13.52 22.54 4.67
C GLU A 140 13.80 23.73 5.59
N ASN A 141 12.98 24.78 5.48
CA ASN A 141 13.14 25.99 6.29
C ASN A 141 12.59 25.83 7.72
N GLY A 142 12.06 24.65 8.08
CA GLY A 142 11.54 24.36 9.41
C GLY A 142 10.27 25.12 9.80
N VAL A 143 9.53 25.63 8.81
CA VAL A 143 8.22 26.28 9.02
C VAL A 143 7.22 25.28 9.60
N ILE A 144 7.27 24.04 9.10
CA ILE A 144 6.48 22.91 9.59
C ILE A 144 7.38 21.72 9.89
N THR A 145 7.00 20.93 10.89
CA THR A 145 7.47 19.55 11.03
C THR A 145 6.45 18.64 10.35
N LEU A 146 6.79 18.06 9.21
CA LEU A 146 5.89 17.19 8.46
C LEU A 146 5.89 15.79 9.07
N ILE A 147 4.70 15.24 9.34
CA ILE A 147 4.51 13.81 9.60
C ILE A 147 3.54 13.28 8.55
N ALA A 148 4.05 12.52 7.58
CA ALA A 148 3.23 11.91 6.55
C ALA A 148 2.90 10.46 6.90
N ALA A 149 1.68 10.00 6.61
CA ALA A 149 1.27 8.62 6.79
C ALA A 149 0.82 7.99 5.47
N THR A 150 1.13 6.71 5.28
CA THR A 150 0.70 5.93 4.12
C THR A 150 0.50 4.45 4.49
N THR A 151 -0.38 3.77 3.77
CA THR A 151 -0.53 2.30 3.82
C THR A 151 0.32 1.59 2.77
N GLU A 152 0.82 2.33 1.78
CA GLU A 152 1.67 1.84 0.70
C GLU A 152 3.15 2.00 1.04
N ASN A 153 4.03 1.33 0.29
CA ASN A 153 5.47 1.49 0.45
C ASN A 153 5.88 2.94 0.08
N PRO A 154 6.53 3.70 0.99
CA PRO A 154 6.83 5.10 0.79
C PRO A 154 7.84 5.32 -0.35
N PHE A 155 8.75 4.38 -0.61
CA PHE A 155 9.75 4.51 -1.68
C PHE A 155 9.16 4.51 -3.10
N PHE A 156 7.89 4.09 -3.25
CA PHE A 156 7.16 4.17 -4.51
C PHE A 156 6.12 5.29 -4.55
N SER A 157 5.53 5.61 -3.40
CA SER A 157 4.38 6.51 -3.30
C SER A 157 4.73 7.96 -2.92
N VAL A 158 5.92 8.19 -2.36
CA VAL A 158 6.42 9.50 -1.96
C VAL A 158 7.61 9.90 -2.85
N ASN A 159 7.70 11.17 -3.21
CA ASN A 159 8.81 11.69 -4.01
C ASN A 159 10.17 11.54 -3.28
N THR A 160 11.22 11.29 -4.04
CA THR A 160 12.59 11.15 -3.50
C THR A 160 13.04 12.36 -2.67
N PRO A 161 12.72 13.61 -3.05
CA PRO A 161 13.07 14.78 -2.25
C PRO A 161 12.49 14.78 -0.82
N LEU A 162 11.22 14.43 -0.61
CA LEU A 162 10.67 14.36 0.75
C LEU A 162 11.25 13.19 1.54
N ILE A 163 11.46 12.04 0.91
CA ILE A 163 12.08 10.87 1.55
C ILE A 163 13.48 11.22 2.06
N SER A 164 14.30 11.88 1.23
CA SER A 164 15.67 12.26 1.61
C SER A 164 15.75 13.22 2.80
N ARG A 165 14.67 13.94 3.10
CA ARG A 165 14.56 14.93 4.18
C ARG A 165 13.75 14.42 5.38
N SER A 166 13.30 13.17 5.32
CA SER A 166 12.43 12.59 6.33
C SER A 166 13.01 11.28 6.88
N THR A 167 12.72 10.99 8.14
CA THR A 167 13.01 9.69 8.72
C THR A 167 11.80 8.78 8.53
N VAL A 168 12.02 7.60 7.94
CA VAL A 168 10.96 6.64 7.64
C VAL A 168 10.82 5.63 8.78
N PHE A 169 9.61 5.45 9.30
CA PHE A 169 9.27 4.46 10.33
C PHE A 169 8.23 3.46 9.83
N GLN A 170 8.58 2.18 9.92
CA GLN A 170 7.69 1.06 9.59
C GLN A 170 6.85 0.68 10.82
N PHE A 171 5.53 0.77 10.67
CA PHE A 171 4.60 0.23 11.62
C PHE A 171 4.30 -1.24 11.31
N GLU A 172 4.38 -2.06 12.36
CA GLU A 172 4.04 -3.48 12.30
C GLU A 172 2.62 -3.70 12.83
N PRO A 173 1.89 -4.75 12.41
CA PRO A 173 0.67 -5.17 13.07
C PRO A 173 0.90 -5.38 14.57
N LEU A 174 -0.05 -4.96 15.41
CA LEU A 174 0.08 -5.14 16.86
C LEU A 174 0.01 -6.62 17.22
N SER A 175 0.80 -7.02 18.22
CA SER A 175 0.73 -8.37 18.74
C SER A 175 -0.60 -8.61 19.47
N VAL A 176 -1.02 -9.87 19.60
CA VAL A 176 -2.20 -10.25 20.38
C VAL A 176 -2.07 -9.72 21.81
N GLY A 177 -0.89 -9.83 22.43
CA GLY A 177 -0.61 -9.32 23.76
C GLY A 177 -0.76 -7.80 23.87
N ASP A 178 -0.28 -7.03 22.89
CA ASP A 178 -0.45 -5.58 22.86
C ASP A 178 -1.92 -5.18 22.81
N ILE A 179 -2.72 -5.88 21.98
CA ILE A 179 -4.16 -5.60 21.88
C ILE A 179 -4.88 -6.00 23.16
N VAL A 180 -4.59 -7.17 23.75
CA VAL A 180 -5.20 -7.58 25.02
C VAL A 180 -4.92 -6.54 26.11
N ASN A 181 -3.68 -6.05 26.22
CA ASN A 181 -3.33 -5.00 27.18
C ASN A 181 -4.09 -3.69 26.93
N LEU A 182 -4.25 -3.32 25.65
CA LEU A 182 -5.06 -2.16 25.25
C LEU A 182 -6.54 -2.32 25.63
N LEU A 183 -7.12 -3.49 25.40
CA LEU A 183 -8.51 -3.81 25.75
C LEU A 183 -8.72 -3.79 27.27
N LYS A 184 -7.81 -4.40 28.04
CA LYS A 184 -7.84 -4.36 29.51
C LYS A 184 -7.80 -2.92 30.03
N ARG A 185 -6.92 -2.08 29.46
CA ARG A 185 -6.86 -0.66 29.79
C ARG A 185 -8.19 0.04 29.50
N ALA A 186 -8.77 -0.20 28.32
CA ALA A 186 -10.04 0.39 27.92
C ALA A 186 -11.20 -0.02 28.84
N ILE A 187 -11.19 -1.26 29.37
CA ILE A 187 -12.20 -1.72 30.34
C ILE A 187 -12.01 -1.04 31.70
N SER A 188 -10.78 -0.85 32.16
CA SER A 188 -10.49 -0.27 33.48
C SER A 188 -10.58 1.26 33.56
N ASP A 189 -10.46 1.96 32.42
CA ASP A 189 -10.37 3.42 32.38
C ASP A 189 -11.76 4.06 32.52
N ALA A 190 -11.98 4.76 33.64
CA ALA A 190 -13.26 5.41 33.97
C ALA A 190 -13.49 6.74 33.25
N ASP A 191 -12.42 7.40 32.79
CA ASP A 191 -12.51 8.74 32.20
C ASP A 191 -12.71 8.65 30.67
N LYS A 192 -11.89 7.85 30.00
CA LYS A 192 -11.86 7.70 28.54
C LYS A 192 -12.49 6.39 28.08
N GLY A 193 -12.37 5.35 28.90
CA GLY A 193 -12.74 3.99 28.57
C GLY A 193 -14.18 3.62 28.91
N LEU A 194 -14.32 2.38 29.36
CA LEU A 194 -15.57 1.74 29.75
C LEU A 194 -15.60 1.42 31.26
N GLY A 195 -14.73 2.02 32.08
CA GLY A 195 -14.65 1.75 33.52
C GLY A 195 -15.91 2.13 34.31
N ASN A 196 -16.78 2.97 33.73
CA ASN A 196 -18.09 3.28 34.30
C ASN A 196 -19.15 2.20 34.03
N TYR A 197 -18.85 1.21 33.20
CA TYR A 197 -19.68 0.04 32.97
C TYR A 197 -19.23 -1.09 33.88
N ASN A 198 -20.19 -1.80 34.50
CA ASN A 198 -19.89 -2.96 35.34
C ASN A 198 -19.56 -4.18 34.46
N ILE A 199 -18.33 -4.23 33.94
CA ILE A 199 -17.86 -5.26 33.01
C ILE A 199 -17.00 -6.29 33.75
N GLU A 200 -17.29 -7.57 33.56
CA GLU A 200 -16.39 -8.68 33.84
C GLU A 200 -16.04 -9.34 32.52
N ALA A 201 -14.76 -9.37 32.17
CA ALA A 201 -14.30 -9.93 30.90
C ALA A 201 -13.43 -11.15 31.14
N ASP A 202 -13.75 -12.24 30.45
CA ASP A 202 -12.92 -13.44 30.44
C ASP A 202 -11.66 -13.17 29.61
N ASP A 203 -10.50 -13.63 30.08
CA ASP A 203 -9.24 -13.49 29.32
C ASP A 203 -9.36 -14.10 27.92
N GLU A 204 -10.04 -15.25 27.79
CA GLU A 204 -10.29 -15.90 26.50
C GLU A 204 -11.11 -15.03 25.54
N ALA A 205 -12.04 -14.20 26.05
CA ALA A 205 -12.84 -13.30 25.23
C ALA A 205 -11.98 -12.15 24.68
N LEU A 206 -11.10 -11.58 25.52
CA LEU A 206 -10.16 -10.53 25.10
C LEU A 206 -9.14 -11.05 24.10
N GLU A 207 -8.58 -12.24 24.34
CA GLU A 207 -7.69 -12.92 23.41
C GLU A 207 -8.39 -13.23 22.08
N PHE A 208 -9.67 -13.64 22.12
CA PHE A 208 -10.46 -13.87 20.92
C PHE A 208 -10.63 -12.58 20.10
N ILE A 209 -10.96 -11.45 20.74
CA ILE A 209 -11.06 -10.15 20.05
C ILE A 209 -9.72 -9.76 19.46
N ALA A 210 -8.65 -9.87 20.24
CA ALA A 210 -7.30 -9.52 19.82
C ALA A 210 -6.83 -10.35 18.61
N ALA A 211 -7.07 -11.66 18.63
CA ALA A 211 -6.72 -12.57 17.53
C ALA A 211 -7.51 -12.27 16.24
N ARG A 212 -8.77 -11.84 16.35
CA ARG A 212 -9.65 -11.58 15.20
C ARG A 212 -9.47 -10.21 14.55
N CYS A 213 -8.71 -9.32 15.18
CA CYS A 213 -8.50 -7.96 14.72
C CYS A 213 -7.24 -7.78 13.85
N ASP A 214 -6.47 -8.83 13.58
CA ASP A 214 -5.29 -8.82 12.69
C ASP A 214 -4.27 -7.70 13.00
N GLY A 215 -4.09 -7.35 14.28
CA GLY A 215 -3.18 -6.28 14.68
C GLY A 215 -3.74 -4.85 14.59
N ASP A 216 -5.04 -4.69 14.28
CA ASP A 216 -5.73 -3.39 14.20
C ASP A 216 -6.39 -3.02 15.55
N ALA A 217 -5.80 -2.06 16.26
CA ALA A 217 -6.32 -1.57 17.54
C ALA A 217 -7.67 -0.87 17.42
N ARG A 218 -7.93 -0.16 16.32
CA ARG A 218 -9.21 0.54 16.11
C ARG A 218 -10.35 -0.47 16.01
N ARG A 219 -10.13 -1.56 15.27
CA ARG A 219 -11.11 -2.65 15.16
C ARG A 219 -11.34 -3.33 16.50
N ALA A 220 -10.28 -3.61 17.26
CA ALA A 220 -10.39 -4.24 18.57
C ALA A 220 -11.21 -3.40 19.55
N LEU A 221 -10.92 -2.09 19.64
CA LEU A 221 -11.66 -1.17 20.50
C LEU A 221 -13.11 -1.01 20.05
N ASN A 222 -13.38 -0.96 18.75
CA ASN A 222 -14.76 -0.89 18.23
C ASN A 222 -15.54 -2.18 18.55
N ALA A 223 -14.93 -3.36 18.43
CA ALA A 223 -15.57 -4.62 18.78
C ALA A 223 -15.92 -4.67 20.28
N LEU A 224 -14.99 -4.27 21.14
CA LEU A 224 -15.23 -4.15 22.58
C LEU A 224 -16.37 -3.17 22.89
N GLU A 225 -16.36 -1.99 22.26
CA GLU A 225 -17.42 -0.98 22.44
C GLU A 225 -18.78 -1.53 22.02
N VAL A 226 -18.87 -2.22 20.88
CA VAL A 226 -20.10 -2.87 20.43
C VAL A 226 -20.57 -3.92 21.43
N ALA A 227 -19.69 -4.81 21.88
CA ALA A 227 -20.01 -5.90 22.82
C ALA A 227 -20.62 -5.38 24.13
N VAL A 228 -20.05 -4.30 24.65
CA VAL A 228 -20.49 -3.69 25.92
C VAL A 228 -21.79 -2.91 25.71
N LEU A 229 -21.84 -2.02 24.73
CA LEU A 229 -23.00 -1.13 24.52
C LEU A 229 -24.25 -1.88 24.04
N SER A 230 -24.10 -2.99 23.30
CA SER A 230 -25.24 -3.84 22.92
C SER A 230 -25.83 -4.56 24.13
N SER A 231 -24.98 -4.97 25.07
CA SER A 231 -25.39 -5.71 26.27
C SER A 231 -26.03 -4.81 27.33
N CYS A 232 -25.60 -3.56 27.45
CA CYS A 232 -26.19 -2.61 28.43
C CYS A 232 -27.61 -2.12 28.06
N LYS A 233 -27.99 -2.14 26.77
CA LYS A 233 -29.34 -1.75 26.34
C LYS A 233 -30.43 -2.74 26.78
N SER A 234 -30.04 -3.95 27.14
CA SER A 234 -30.92 -5.03 27.61
C SER A 234 -31.53 -4.75 28.98
N SER A 235 -30.81 -4.03 29.86
CA SER A 235 -31.14 -3.87 31.27
C SER A 235 -30.17 -2.89 31.95
N MET A 236 -30.61 -1.66 32.27
CA MET A 236 -29.79 -0.70 33.01
C MET A 236 -29.33 -1.26 34.36
N GLY A 237 -28.02 -1.30 34.60
CA GLY A 237 -27.40 -1.67 35.88
C GLY A 237 -26.97 -3.13 36.02
N GLN A 238 -27.19 -3.98 35.02
CA GLN A 238 -26.76 -5.38 35.06
C GLN A 238 -25.28 -5.53 34.70
N LYS A 239 -24.58 -6.44 35.40
CA LYS A 239 -23.18 -6.80 35.13
C LYS A 239 -23.06 -7.35 33.71
N VAL A 240 -22.21 -6.74 32.87
CA VAL A 240 -21.90 -7.22 31.53
C VAL A 240 -20.81 -8.27 31.66
N HIS A 241 -21.15 -9.54 31.43
CA HIS A 241 -20.16 -10.61 31.34
C HIS A 241 -19.73 -10.74 29.87
N LEU A 242 -18.51 -10.33 29.57
CA LEU A 242 -17.89 -10.45 28.25
C LEU A 242 -17.26 -11.83 28.13
N ASP A 243 -18.08 -12.78 27.70
CA ASP A 243 -17.65 -14.13 27.33
C ASP A 243 -17.22 -14.19 25.85
N LYS A 244 -16.72 -15.36 25.45
CA LYS A 244 -16.26 -15.62 24.08
C LYS A 244 -17.39 -15.52 23.05
N GLN A 245 -18.63 -15.83 23.41
CA GLN A 245 -19.76 -15.79 22.49
C GLN A 245 -20.14 -14.35 22.17
N LEU A 246 -20.27 -13.50 23.19
CA LEU A 246 -20.51 -12.08 23.04
C LEU A 246 -19.38 -11.38 22.28
N ALA A 247 -18.12 -11.77 22.54
CA ALA A 247 -16.98 -11.34 21.76
C ALA A 247 -17.11 -11.73 20.26
N ALA A 248 -17.57 -12.94 19.97
CA ALA A 248 -17.80 -13.39 18.59
C ALA A 248 -18.94 -12.63 17.89
N ASP A 249 -20.02 -12.32 18.60
CA ASP A 249 -21.18 -11.61 18.06
C ASP A 249 -20.90 -10.11 17.84
N SER A 250 -19.99 -9.52 18.62
CA SER A 250 -19.58 -8.11 18.50
C SER A 250 -18.63 -7.84 17.34
N ILE A 251 -17.93 -8.87 16.86
CA ILE A 251 -17.06 -8.77 15.70
C ILE A 251 -17.92 -9.09 14.48
N GLN A 252 -18.25 -8.05 13.69
CA GLN A 252 -18.81 -8.27 12.36
C GLN A 252 -17.93 -9.29 11.63
N LYS A 253 -18.51 -10.46 11.35
CA LYS A 253 -17.85 -11.51 10.55
C LYS A 253 -17.29 -10.81 9.32
N LYS A 254 -15.97 -10.79 9.20
CA LYS A 254 -15.40 -10.78 7.86
C LYS A 254 -16.04 -11.99 7.17
N ALA A 255 -16.56 -11.80 5.97
CA ALA A 255 -16.67 -12.92 5.05
C ALA A 255 -15.34 -13.69 5.16
N ILE A 256 -15.47 -14.91 5.69
CA ILE A 256 -14.50 -15.99 5.84
C ILE A 256 -13.03 -15.53 5.76
N ARG A 257 -12.48 -14.93 6.84
CA ARG A 257 -11.01 -14.93 7.02
C ARG A 257 -10.61 -16.14 7.87
N SER A 258 -10.08 -17.13 7.15
CA SER A 258 -9.36 -18.28 7.69
C SER A 258 -8.11 -17.84 8.45
N ASP A 259 -7.71 -18.71 9.36
CA ASP A 259 -6.74 -18.50 10.42
C ASP A 259 -5.28 -18.40 9.96
N ALA A 260 -4.48 -17.78 10.84
CA ALA A 260 -3.05 -17.97 11.12
C ALA A 260 -2.03 -17.71 9.99
N ALA A 261 -1.14 -16.76 10.27
CA ALA A 261 -0.06 -16.21 9.44
C ALA A 261 -0.54 -15.28 8.31
N GLY A 262 0.04 -14.07 8.26
CA GLY A 262 -0.09 -13.14 7.13
C GLY A 262 0.36 -13.73 5.78
N ASP A 263 0.85 -14.96 5.78
CA ASP A 263 1.14 -15.77 4.61
C ASP A 263 -0.12 -16.30 3.92
N GLN A 264 -1.27 -16.39 4.58
CA GLN A 264 -2.41 -17.11 3.99
C GLN A 264 -2.98 -16.40 2.74
N HIS A 265 -3.04 -15.07 2.69
CA HIS A 265 -3.45 -14.38 1.47
C HIS A 265 -2.42 -14.54 0.34
N TYR A 266 -1.13 -14.58 0.66
CA TYR A 266 -0.07 -14.84 -0.32
C TYR A 266 -0.10 -16.29 -0.77
N ASN A 267 -0.41 -17.23 0.12
CA ASN A 267 -0.58 -18.64 -0.18
C ASN A 267 -1.81 -18.88 -1.07
N LEU A 268 -2.92 -18.19 -0.82
CA LEU A 268 -4.12 -18.25 -1.67
C LEU A 268 -3.86 -17.62 -3.04
N ALA A 269 -3.19 -16.47 -3.10
CA ALA A 269 -2.79 -15.86 -4.37
C ALA A 269 -1.80 -16.74 -5.13
N SER A 270 -0.81 -17.31 -4.44
CA SER A 270 0.17 -18.25 -4.96
C SER A 270 -0.49 -19.52 -5.48
N ALA A 271 -1.51 -20.03 -4.77
CA ALA A 271 -2.30 -21.18 -5.19
C ALA A 271 -3.12 -20.86 -6.45
N LEU A 272 -3.80 -19.71 -6.50
CA LEU A 272 -4.48 -19.21 -7.69
C LEU A 272 -3.53 -19.16 -8.90
N GLN A 273 -2.37 -18.51 -8.76
CA GLN A 273 -1.40 -18.39 -9.85
C GLN A 273 -0.85 -19.74 -10.28
N LYS A 274 -0.54 -20.63 -9.33
CA LYS A 274 -0.08 -22.00 -9.62
C LYS A 274 -1.15 -22.84 -10.31
N SER A 275 -2.42 -22.72 -9.93
CA SER A 275 -3.54 -23.40 -10.60
C SER A 275 -3.73 -22.89 -12.03
N ILE A 276 -3.66 -21.57 -12.24
CA ILE A 276 -3.67 -20.98 -13.59
C ILE A 276 -2.51 -21.55 -14.41
N ARG A 277 -1.27 -21.47 -13.90
CA ARG A 277 -0.05 -21.99 -14.54
C ARG A 277 -0.12 -23.49 -14.82
N GLY A 278 -0.68 -24.25 -13.88
CA GLY A 278 -0.91 -25.70 -13.96
C GLY A 278 -2.03 -26.11 -14.92
N SER A 279 -2.74 -25.14 -15.49
CA SER A 279 -3.88 -25.37 -16.38
C SER A 279 -5.06 -26.10 -15.74
N ASP A 280 -5.33 -25.78 -14.47
CA ASP A 280 -6.46 -26.30 -13.70
C ASP A 280 -7.49 -25.19 -13.46
N PRO A 281 -8.53 -25.06 -14.32
CA PRO A 281 -9.52 -23.99 -14.20
C PRO A 281 -10.40 -24.15 -12.96
N ASP A 282 -10.71 -25.37 -12.54
CA ASP A 282 -11.56 -25.65 -11.39
C ASP A 282 -10.86 -25.22 -10.09
N ALA A 283 -9.60 -25.62 -9.91
CA ALA A 283 -8.81 -25.19 -8.77
C ALA A 283 -8.57 -23.67 -8.79
N ALA A 284 -8.31 -23.10 -9.97
CA ALA A 284 -8.09 -21.65 -10.09
C ALA A 284 -9.33 -20.84 -9.67
N VAL A 285 -10.53 -21.23 -10.13
CA VAL A 285 -11.79 -20.57 -9.70
C VAL A 285 -12.05 -20.78 -8.21
N TYR A 286 -11.75 -21.97 -7.66
CA TYR A 286 -11.87 -22.21 -6.22
C TYR A 286 -10.98 -21.26 -5.40
N TRP A 287 -9.71 -21.10 -5.78
CA TRP A 287 -8.80 -20.18 -5.09
C TRP A 287 -9.18 -18.71 -5.27
N LEU A 288 -9.70 -18.33 -6.44
CA LEU A 288 -10.30 -17.01 -6.66
C LEU A 288 -11.47 -16.78 -5.71
N ALA A 289 -12.40 -17.73 -5.61
CA ALA A 289 -13.55 -17.64 -4.72
C ALA A 289 -13.11 -17.54 -3.26
N ARG A 290 -12.06 -18.27 -2.85
CA ARG A 290 -11.46 -18.16 -1.50
C ARG A 290 -10.85 -16.77 -1.23
N LEU A 291 -10.19 -16.16 -2.21
CA LEU A 291 -9.66 -14.79 -2.09
C LEU A 291 -10.80 -13.77 -1.95
N ILE A 292 -11.83 -13.87 -2.80
CA ILE A 292 -13.01 -12.98 -2.76
C ILE A 292 -13.76 -13.15 -1.44
N ALA A 293 -14.06 -14.39 -1.05
CA ALA A 293 -14.72 -14.70 0.21
C ALA A 293 -13.90 -14.25 1.42
N GLY A 294 -12.56 -14.24 1.33
CA GLY A 294 -11.66 -13.71 2.34
C GLY A 294 -11.61 -12.17 2.45
N GLY A 295 -12.37 -11.48 1.60
CA GLY A 295 -12.40 -10.03 1.53
C GLY A 295 -11.04 -9.45 1.11
N GLU A 296 -10.36 -10.11 0.18
CA GLU A 296 -9.15 -9.56 -0.43
C GLU A 296 -9.48 -8.41 -1.38
N ASP A 297 -8.55 -7.46 -1.46
CA ASP A 297 -8.71 -6.26 -2.28
C ASP A 297 -8.84 -6.62 -3.77
N LEU A 298 -9.81 -6.01 -4.44
CA LEU A 298 -10.06 -6.24 -5.86
C LEU A 298 -8.80 -5.97 -6.69
N ARG A 299 -8.09 -4.87 -6.42
CA ARG A 299 -6.88 -4.52 -7.17
C ARG A 299 -5.76 -5.51 -6.90
N PHE A 300 -5.66 -6.06 -5.69
CA PHE A 300 -4.71 -7.12 -5.38
C PHE A 300 -4.95 -8.37 -6.23
N ILE A 301 -6.20 -8.85 -6.30
CA ILE A 301 -6.58 -10.01 -7.13
C ILE A 301 -6.31 -9.71 -8.60
N SER A 302 -6.76 -8.56 -9.10
CA SER A 302 -6.57 -8.11 -10.49
C SER A 302 -5.10 -8.07 -10.89
N ARG A 303 -4.21 -7.52 -10.05
CA ARG A 303 -2.76 -7.49 -10.32
C ARG A 303 -2.18 -8.89 -10.49
N ARG A 304 -2.60 -9.85 -9.65
CA ARG A 304 -2.09 -11.24 -9.72
C ARG A 304 -2.52 -11.94 -11.01
N ILE A 305 -3.77 -11.74 -11.43
CA ILE A 305 -4.32 -12.29 -12.67
C ILE A 305 -3.64 -11.66 -13.89
N ALA A 306 -3.43 -10.33 -13.89
CA ALA A 306 -2.73 -9.63 -14.96
C ALA A 306 -1.28 -10.12 -15.15
N VAL A 307 -0.57 -10.38 -14.05
CA VAL A 307 0.78 -10.97 -14.10
C VAL A 307 0.74 -12.35 -14.77
N CYS A 308 -0.20 -13.23 -14.41
CA CYS A 308 -0.32 -14.55 -15.05
C CYS A 308 -0.52 -14.44 -16.57
N ALA A 309 -1.33 -13.49 -17.04
CA ALA A 309 -1.57 -13.30 -18.47
C ALA A 309 -0.26 -13.02 -19.26
N ALA A 310 0.67 -12.26 -18.67
CA ALA A 310 1.95 -11.95 -19.31
C ALA A 310 3.06 -12.97 -19.01
N GLU A 311 3.13 -13.47 -17.78
CA GLU A 311 4.19 -14.35 -17.28
C GLU A 311 4.00 -15.81 -17.73
N ASP A 312 2.76 -16.32 -17.62
CA ASP A 312 2.45 -17.74 -17.77
C ASP A 312 1.83 -18.08 -19.13
N ILE A 313 1.24 -17.10 -19.82
CA ILE A 313 0.67 -17.26 -21.17
C ILE A 313 1.53 -16.51 -22.21
N GLY A 314 1.75 -15.21 -22.00
CA GLY A 314 2.62 -14.40 -22.84
C GLY A 314 2.24 -14.44 -24.32
N ASN A 315 3.23 -14.65 -25.19
CA ASN A 315 3.02 -14.68 -26.64
C ASN A 315 2.43 -16.00 -27.15
N ALA A 316 2.25 -17.02 -26.30
CA ALA A 316 1.55 -18.23 -26.71
C ALA A 316 0.07 -17.95 -27.01
N ASP A 317 -0.52 -16.99 -26.31
CA ASP A 317 -1.81 -16.41 -26.66
C ASP A 317 -1.87 -14.91 -26.27
N PRO A 318 -1.49 -13.99 -27.17
CA PRO A 318 -1.49 -12.57 -26.88
C PRO A 318 -2.88 -11.99 -26.51
N ILE A 319 -3.97 -12.64 -26.95
CA ILE A 319 -5.34 -12.22 -26.63
C ILE A 319 -5.63 -12.39 -25.14
N ALA A 320 -4.93 -13.29 -24.43
CA ALA A 320 -5.05 -13.48 -23.00
C ALA A 320 -4.84 -12.19 -22.20
N SER A 321 -3.85 -11.37 -22.58
CA SER A 321 -3.58 -10.09 -21.93
C SER A 321 -4.69 -9.06 -22.20
N VAL A 322 -5.22 -9.03 -23.42
CA VAL A 322 -6.31 -8.12 -23.82
C VAL A 322 -7.60 -8.47 -23.09
N LEU A 323 -7.99 -9.75 -23.09
CA LEU A 323 -9.17 -10.24 -22.40
C LEU A 323 -9.06 -9.97 -20.89
N THR A 324 -7.92 -10.31 -20.29
CA THR A 324 -7.67 -10.11 -18.87
C THR A 324 -7.80 -8.63 -18.48
N ASN A 325 -7.20 -7.73 -19.25
CA ASN A 325 -7.31 -6.29 -19.00
C ASN A 325 -8.78 -5.81 -19.08
N SER A 326 -9.52 -6.24 -20.10
CA SER A 326 -10.95 -5.90 -20.24
C SER A 326 -11.76 -6.42 -19.06
N CYS A 327 -11.56 -7.68 -18.65
CA CYS A 327 -12.22 -8.26 -17.48
C CYS A 327 -11.89 -7.50 -16.19
N ILE A 328 -10.62 -7.12 -15.98
CA ILE A 328 -10.20 -6.34 -14.82
C ILE A 328 -10.86 -4.95 -14.82
N GLN A 329 -10.90 -4.26 -15.96
CA GLN A 329 -11.55 -2.95 -16.06
C GLN A 329 -13.06 -3.04 -15.77
N ILE A 330 -13.73 -4.06 -16.30
CA ILE A 330 -15.14 -4.32 -15.99
C ILE A 330 -15.29 -4.58 -14.49
N ALA A 331 -14.43 -5.41 -13.90
CA ALA A 331 -14.46 -5.71 -12.46
C ALA A 331 -14.29 -4.46 -11.60
N GLU A 332 -13.32 -3.59 -11.93
CA GLU A 332 -13.09 -2.33 -11.22
C GLU A 332 -14.25 -1.36 -11.37
N PHE A 333 -14.90 -1.32 -12.54
CA PHE A 333 -16.04 -0.47 -12.79
C PHE A 333 -17.28 -0.90 -11.99
N VAL A 334 -17.57 -2.21 -11.93
CA VAL A 334 -18.78 -2.71 -11.27
C VAL A 334 -18.61 -2.94 -9.76
N GLY A 335 -17.41 -3.25 -9.29
CA GLY A 335 -17.14 -3.57 -7.89
C GLY A 335 -17.75 -4.91 -7.42
N PHE A 336 -17.47 -5.31 -6.17
CA PHE A 336 -18.07 -6.52 -5.61
C PHE A 336 -19.53 -6.28 -5.18
N PRO A 337 -20.42 -7.28 -5.31
CA PRO A 337 -20.15 -8.69 -5.66
C PRO A 337 -19.99 -8.99 -7.16
N GLU A 338 -20.50 -8.15 -8.07
CA GLU A 338 -20.55 -8.41 -9.52
C GLU A 338 -19.17 -8.62 -10.16
N ALA A 339 -18.12 -7.98 -9.61
CA ALA A 339 -16.73 -8.10 -10.05
C ALA A 339 -16.22 -9.54 -10.07
N GLN A 340 -16.80 -10.46 -9.29
CA GLN A 340 -16.41 -11.87 -9.29
C GLN A 340 -16.60 -12.54 -10.66
N ILE A 341 -17.58 -12.10 -11.46
CA ILE A 341 -17.96 -12.71 -12.74
C ILE A 341 -16.87 -12.46 -13.81
N PRO A 342 -16.49 -11.20 -14.13
CA PRO A 342 -15.42 -10.96 -15.09
C PRO A 342 -14.07 -11.48 -14.60
N LEU A 343 -13.81 -11.50 -13.28
CA LEU A 343 -12.59 -12.14 -12.75
C LEU A 343 -12.58 -13.65 -12.99
N ALA A 344 -13.70 -14.34 -12.77
CA ALA A 344 -13.82 -15.76 -13.06
C ALA A 344 -13.65 -16.05 -14.56
N GLN A 345 -14.19 -15.19 -15.43
CA GLN A 345 -13.98 -15.28 -16.88
C GLN A 345 -12.48 -15.18 -17.24
N ALA A 346 -11.76 -14.20 -16.68
CA ALA A 346 -10.32 -14.07 -16.92
C ALA A 346 -9.56 -15.30 -16.42
N VAL A 347 -9.82 -15.74 -15.18
CA VAL A 347 -9.10 -16.86 -14.56
C VAL A 347 -9.32 -18.17 -15.32
N THR A 348 -10.55 -18.48 -15.71
CA THR A 348 -10.86 -19.71 -16.47
C THR A 348 -10.24 -19.70 -17.87
N TYR A 349 -10.23 -18.53 -18.53
CA TYR A 349 -9.56 -18.37 -19.82
C TYR A 349 -8.05 -18.59 -19.68
N LEU A 350 -7.40 -17.92 -18.73
CA LEU A 350 -5.95 -18.05 -18.49
C LEU A 350 -5.55 -19.48 -18.11
N ALA A 351 -6.34 -20.14 -17.26
CA ALA A 351 -6.12 -21.53 -16.90
C ALA A 351 -6.23 -22.45 -18.13
N SER A 352 -7.10 -22.14 -19.09
CA SER A 352 -7.30 -22.94 -20.30
C SER A 352 -6.36 -22.57 -21.46
N ALA A 353 -5.64 -21.46 -21.37
CA ALA A 353 -4.78 -20.95 -22.44
C ALA A 353 -3.45 -21.74 -22.56
N PRO A 354 -2.82 -21.77 -23.75
CA PRO A 354 -1.49 -22.35 -23.92
C PRO A 354 -0.45 -21.62 -23.06
N LYS A 355 0.42 -22.37 -22.38
CA LYS A 355 1.38 -21.80 -21.41
C LYS A 355 2.74 -21.52 -22.03
N SER A 356 3.22 -20.29 -21.86
CA SER A 356 4.57 -19.90 -22.20
C SER A 356 5.13 -18.86 -21.24
N ASN A 357 6.31 -19.15 -20.72
CA ASN A 357 7.14 -18.25 -19.93
C ASN A 357 8.31 -17.68 -20.76
N SER A 358 8.27 -17.77 -22.10
CA SER A 358 9.38 -17.36 -22.97
C SER A 358 9.68 -15.87 -22.83
N ALA A 359 8.66 -15.01 -22.69
CA ALA A 359 8.83 -13.57 -22.51
C ALA A 359 9.47 -13.21 -21.17
N VAL A 360 8.95 -13.76 -20.05
CA VAL A 360 9.50 -13.51 -18.71
C VAL A 360 10.92 -14.06 -18.57
N THR A 361 11.21 -15.21 -19.17
CA THR A 361 12.56 -15.79 -19.16
C THR A 361 13.54 -14.90 -19.94
N ALA A 362 13.12 -14.38 -21.11
CA ALA A 362 13.96 -13.52 -21.93
C ALA A 362 14.40 -12.25 -21.18
N ILE A 363 13.47 -11.55 -20.53
CA ILE A 363 13.81 -10.34 -19.77
C ILE A 363 14.62 -10.66 -18.51
N SER A 364 14.30 -11.76 -17.81
CA SER A 364 15.00 -12.16 -16.59
C SER A 364 16.46 -12.51 -16.87
N GLU A 365 16.74 -13.22 -17.96
CA GLU A 365 18.10 -13.54 -18.38
C GLU A 365 18.89 -12.29 -18.82
N ALA A 366 18.26 -11.36 -19.54
CA ALA A 366 18.91 -10.11 -19.93
C ALA A 366 19.25 -9.24 -18.72
N VAL A 367 18.32 -9.12 -17.75
CA VAL A 367 18.55 -8.40 -16.49
C VAL A 367 19.67 -9.07 -15.67
N ALA A 368 19.72 -10.40 -15.64
CA ALA A 368 20.78 -11.12 -14.95
C ALA A 368 22.17 -10.83 -15.55
N ASP A 369 22.28 -10.78 -16.89
CA ASP A 369 23.55 -10.47 -17.56
C ASP A 369 23.99 -9.02 -17.30
N ILE A 370 23.06 -8.06 -17.29
CA ILE A 370 23.35 -6.66 -16.95
C ILE A 370 23.85 -6.55 -15.50
N ASN A 371 23.15 -7.17 -14.56
CA ASN A 371 23.53 -7.18 -13.15
C ASN A 371 24.86 -7.93 -12.90
N GLY A 372 25.20 -8.90 -13.76
CA GLY A 372 26.48 -9.60 -13.77
C GLY A 372 27.64 -8.79 -14.37
N GLY A 373 27.41 -7.54 -14.77
CA GLY A 373 28.45 -6.64 -15.29
C GLY A 373 28.58 -6.63 -16.81
N ARG A 374 27.74 -7.36 -17.57
CA ARG A 374 27.71 -7.32 -19.04
C ARG A 374 26.90 -6.11 -19.52
N THR A 375 27.45 -4.91 -19.33
CA THR A 375 26.88 -3.68 -19.92
C THR A 375 27.50 -3.44 -21.29
N ILE A 376 26.66 -3.43 -22.32
CA ILE A 376 27.08 -3.25 -23.72
C ILE A 376 26.71 -1.83 -24.14
N GLU A 377 27.65 -1.11 -24.76
CA GLU A 377 27.34 0.21 -25.32
C GLU A 377 26.40 0.09 -26.53
N VAL A 378 25.51 1.06 -26.69
CA VAL A 378 24.65 1.14 -27.87
C VAL A 378 25.53 1.33 -29.12
N PRO A 379 25.44 0.46 -30.16
CA PRO A 379 26.20 0.61 -31.39
C PRO A 379 25.96 1.96 -32.08
N PRO A 380 26.97 2.60 -32.69
CA PRO A 380 26.83 3.94 -33.28
C PRO A 380 25.69 4.09 -34.29
N HIS A 381 25.45 3.09 -35.13
CA HIS A 381 24.35 3.07 -36.11
C HIS A 381 22.95 2.98 -35.47
N LEU A 382 22.85 2.66 -34.18
CA LEU A 382 21.59 2.65 -33.42
C LEU A 382 21.43 3.84 -32.46
N ARG A 383 22.46 4.67 -32.28
CA ARG A 383 22.39 5.88 -31.45
C ARG A 383 21.47 6.92 -32.10
N ASP A 384 20.90 7.81 -31.30
CA ASP A 384 20.04 8.87 -31.81
C ASP A 384 20.80 9.80 -32.77
N GLY A 385 20.21 10.02 -33.95
CA GLY A 385 20.75 10.84 -35.03
C GLY A 385 20.03 12.17 -35.24
N HIS A 386 18.96 12.47 -34.48
CA HIS A 386 18.04 13.57 -34.79
C HIS A 386 18.47 14.93 -34.22
N TYR A 387 19.54 14.99 -33.42
CA TYR A 387 20.03 16.24 -32.84
C TYR A 387 21.19 16.86 -33.62
N PRO A 388 21.37 18.20 -33.59
CA PRO A 388 22.48 18.88 -34.26
C PRO A 388 23.85 18.35 -33.81
N GLY A 389 24.72 18.01 -34.77
CA GLY A 389 26.06 17.46 -34.50
C GLY A 389 26.10 15.93 -34.35
N ALA A 390 24.97 15.22 -34.35
CA ALA A 390 24.96 13.76 -34.23
C ALA A 390 25.75 13.02 -35.31
N LYS A 391 25.71 13.52 -36.56
CA LYS A 391 26.49 12.95 -37.68
C LYS A 391 27.99 13.15 -37.49
N GLU A 392 28.43 14.27 -36.91
CA GLU A 392 29.85 14.53 -36.63
C GLU A 392 30.38 13.64 -35.49
N LEU A 393 29.49 13.24 -34.58
CA LEU A 393 29.77 12.29 -33.49
C LEU A 393 29.67 10.81 -33.90
N GLY A 394 29.42 10.52 -35.19
CA GLY A 394 29.32 9.15 -35.70
C GLY A 394 27.99 8.44 -35.39
N ASN A 395 26.97 9.15 -34.92
CA ASN A 395 25.69 8.53 -34.55
C ASN A 395 24.74 8.39 -35.74
N ALA A 396 23.95 7.31 -35.72
CA ALA A 396 23.00 6.93 -36.78
C ALA A 396 23.63 6.83 -38.18
N GLN A 397 24.96 6.72 -38.26
CA GLN A 397 25.64 6.43 -39.52
C GLN A 397 25.39 4.97 -39.90
N ASP A 398 25.16 4.72 -41.19
CA ASP A 398 24.98 3.37 -41.76
C ASP A 398 23.81 2.54 -41.19
N TYR A 399 22.86 3.18 -40.49
CA TYR A 399 21.63 2.52 -40.07
C TYR A 399 20.83 2.01 -41.28
N LYS A 400 20.62 0.70 -41.34
CA LYS A 400 19.77 0.08 -42.36
C LYS A 400 18.33 0.10 -41.89
N TYR A 401 17.53 1.01 -42.43
CA TYR A 401 16.10 1.10 -42.13
C TYR A 401 15.32 -0.08 -42.75
N PRO A 402 14.77 -1.03 -41.95
CA PRO A 402 14.24 -2.30 -42.48
C PRO A 402 13.14 -2.16 -43.53
N HIS A 403 12.27 -1.14 -43.42
CA HIS A 403 11.19 -0.91 -44.38
C HIS A 403 11.66 -0.48 -45.78
N SER A 404 12.92 -0.07 -45.93
CA SER A 404 13.52 0.22 -47.24
C SER A 404 14.01 -1.04 -47.97
N TYR A 405 13.98 -2.21 -47.32
CA TYR A 405 14.46 -3.47 -47.87
C TYR A 405 13.28 -4.41 -48.19
N PRO A 406 13.43 -5.30 -49.20
CA PRO A 406 12.39 -6.26 -49.56
C PRO A 406 11.92 -7.09 -48.36
N GLY A 407 10.60 -7.26 -48.22
CA GLY A 407 10.01 -7.99 -47.09
C GLY A 407 10.11 -7.27 -45.75
N GLY A 408 10.60 -6.03 -45.70
CA GLY A 408 10.72 -5.23 -44.48
C GLY A 408 11.80 -5.73 -43.52
N TYR A 409 12.78 -6.48 -44.02
CA TYR A 409 13.88 -7.05 -43.21
C TYR A 409 15.23 -6.79 -43.87
N VAL A 410 16.23 -6.55 -43.03
CA VAL A 410 17.62 -6.41 -43.45
C VAL A 410 18.55 -6.98 -42.38
N VAL A 411 19.58 -7.72 -42.80
CA VAL A 411 20.60 -8.22 -41.89
C VAL A 411 21.42 -7.04 -41.36
N GLN A 412 21.28 -6.81 -40.06
CA GLN A 412 21.97 -5.80 -39.28
C GLN A 412 22.21 -6.35 -37.87
N ASP A 413 23.37 -6.03 -37.29
CA ASP A 413 23.63 -6.31 -35.89
C ASP A 413 22.97 -5.23 -35.02
N TYR A 414 22.15 -5.64 -34.05
CA TYR A 414 21.43 -4.73 -33.17
C TYR A 414 22.02 -4.63 -31.76
N LEU A 415 23.02 -5.45 -31.44
CA LEU A 415 23.65 -5.44 -30.12
C LEU A 415 25.14 -5.05 -30.19
N GLY A 416 25.80 -5.25 -31.34
CA GLY A 416 27.21 -4.91 -31.53
C GLY A 416 28.19 -5.90 -30.90
N VAL A 417 27.67 -6.98 -30.30
CA VAL A 417 28.44 -8.08 -29.73
C VAL A 417 27.73 -9.38 -30.02
N GLU A 418 28.51 -10.45 -30.20
CA GLU A 418 27.93 -11.79 -30.25
C GLU A 418 27.41 -12.18 -28.86
N LEU A 419 26.19 -12.71 -28.84
CA LEU A 419 25.60 -13.30 -27.66
C LEU A 419 25.91 -14.80 -27.62
N ASP A 420 26.37 -15.28 -26.47
CA ASP A 420 26.57 -16.71 -26.23
C ASP A 420 25.23 -17.47 -26.11
N LYS A 421 24.13 -16.74 -25.90
CA LYS A 421 22.78 -17.27 -25.75
C LYS A 421 21.75 -16.33 -26.38
N LYS A 422 20.68 -16.89 -26.94
CA LYS A 422 19.49 -16.09 -27.32
C LYS A 422 18.62 -15.88 -26.10
N TYR A 423 18.24 -14.64 -25.78
CA TYR A 423 17.34 -14.38 -24.65
C TYR A 423 15.92 -14.88 -24.92
N TYR A 424 15.36 -14.56 -26.09
CA TYR A 424 14.00 -14.99 -26.45
C TYR A 424 14.01 -16.32 -27.20
N ARG A 425 13.35 -17.32 -26.63
CA ARG A 425 13.27 -18.69 -27.14
C ARG A 425 11.79 -19.11 -27.23
N PRO A 426 11.05 -18.73 -28.28
CA PRO A 426 9.64 -19.07 -28.40
C PRO A 426 9.44 -20.60 -28.46
N LYS A 427 8.38 -21.08 -27.83
CA LYS A 427 8.00 -22.49 -27.77
C LYS A 427 7.17 -22.89 -28.98
N ASP A 428 7.11 -24.19 -29.28
CA ASP A 428 6.19 -24.73 -30.29
C ASP A 428 4.76 -24.90 -29.71
N ILE A 429 4.18 -23.81 -29.20
CA ILE A 429 2.85 -23.80 -28.58
C ILE A 429 2.07 -22.54 -28.95
N GLY A 430 0.77 -22.66 -29.15
CA GLY A 430 -0.12 -21.54 -29.46
C GLY A 430 0.41 -20.69 -30.63
N ARG A 431 0.40 -19.37 -30.45
CA ARG A 431 0.92 -18.39 -31.41
C ARG A 431 2.44 -18.31 -31.45
N GLU A 432 3.14 -18.73 -30.39
CA GLU A 432 4.61 -18.76 -30.38
C GLU A 432 5.17 -19.70 -31.45
N LYS A 433 4.45 -20.74 -31.85
CA LYS A 433 4.82 -21.59 -33.00
C LYS A 433 5.06 -20.77 -34.27
N VAL A 434 4.14 -19.86 -34.59
CA VAL A 434 4.24 -19.02 -35.79
C VAL A 434 5.37 -18.00 -35.65
N ILE A 435 5.52 -17.42 -34.45
CA ILE A 435 6.63 -16.51 -34.14
C ILE A 435 7.97 -17.22 -34.32
N ARG A 436 8.09 -18.44 -33.79
CA ARG A 436 9.29 -19.27 -33.91
C ARG A 436 9.65 -19.54 -35.36
N GLN A 437 8.69 -20.00 -36.16
CA GLN A 437 8.89 -20.26 -37.60
C GLN A 437 9.36 -19.01 -38.34
N HIS A 438 8.77 -17.86 -38.03
CA HIS A 438 9.19 -16.59 -38.60
C HIS A 438 10.63 -16.23 -38.22
N LEU A 439 11.00 -16.34 -36.94
CA LEU A 439 12.35 -16.06 -36.47
C LEU A 439 13.39 -17.04 -37.02
N GLU A 440 13.07 -18.32 -37.14
CA GLU A 440 13.93 -19.33 -37.78
C GLU A 440 14.17 -18.98 -39.26
N HIS A 441 13.14 -18.56 -39.99
CA HIS A 441 13.29 -18.07 -41.36
C HIS A 441 14.21 -16.83 -41.46
N LEU A 442 14.06 -15.86 -40.54
CA LEU A 442 14.95 -14.69 -40.51
C LEU A 442 16.40 -15.07 -40.20
N GLU A 443 16.63 -16.09 -39.36
CA GLU A 443 17.97 -16.61 -39.10
C GLU A 443 18.59 -17.32 -40.29
N GLU A 444 17.79 -18.02 -41.09
CA GLU A 444 18.25 -18.60 -42.36
C GLU A 444 18.67 -17.51 -43.35
N LEU A 445 17.89 -16.41 -43.46
CA LEU A 445 18.27 -15.26 -44.28
C LEU A 445 19.59 -14.64 -43.81
N LYS A 446 19.77 -14.50 -42.48
CA LYS A 446 21.01 -14.00 -41.87
C LYS A 446 22.22 -14.88 -42.21
N LYS A 447 22.07 -16.20 -42.16
CA LYS A 447 23.13 -17.15 -42.55
C LYS A 447 23.40 -17.16 -44.06
N GLY A 448 22.36 -16.94 -44.86
CA GLY A 448 22.44 -16.89 -46.32
C GLY A 448 22.99 -15.58 -46.89
N GLY A 449 23.25 -14.57 -46.04
CA GLY A 449 23.79 -13.26 -46.46
C GLY A 449 22.85 -12.45 -47.36
N LYS A 450 21.54 -12.72 -47.29
CA LYS A 450 20.51 -12.05 -48.11
C LYS A 450 19.82 -10.91 -47.39
#